data_AF-A0A517QGC9-F1
#
_entry.id   AF-A0A517QGC9-F1
#
_cell.length_a   1.000
_cell.length_b   1.000
_cell.length_c   1.000
_cell.angle_alpha   90.00
_cell.angle_beta   90.00
_cell.angle_gamma   90.00
#
_symmetry.space_group_name_H-M   'P 1'
#
loop_
_entity.id
_entity.type
_entity.pdbx_description
1 polymer ?
#
loop_
_entity_poly.entity_id
_entity_poly.type
_entity_poly.pdbx_seq_one_letter_code
_entity_poly.pdbx_strand_id
1 'polypeptide(L)'
;MKQQPACFFAVSLVLTCIVSFSPVRGDSGNQAPGSSVKTVRPEIQSTTKTAQIREWILPAAISHETGVGYVARLKIPHDADRESKSACLLLEDGQPLPHPHALHKLIREEGKGHFSHWTPTTLYFSASDSSDPRTNGRKYELVCPESFVERSTRFVLNDADSLISFPDIPGRHVQPLKLVWENRDPQQTIQLNWKRQGDPDLSSQQAMLSSILKPGMTDEEKSLAIWKFLKDWRYHFYPAEPGDEVHDPVKFLNVYGYGFCDDCATNFAVLARRAGVKSRTWGLSGHVVAEAFYDGKWHMFDPDHEVFYRNDKGVIASVEELAQHPELITKTPLDPIGSSSQAIARLYTTTADNQPSERKPAIKDSQLAPTLEPGDRLEFDFSAAGHVHQKYLTEAGPPPVAGNGTLKRRITKLARLNQPHPHQRDWHFTWPYVLLKGGLELKLAPGQSAPMLSVSSNGASWTPLETSLKEEKLTVSLDAWIKQQPTAVYGFYLRCENTNGDDPAGSIEQLNSEFLFQFAPRALAHMQNANNHFEMKISPPLPTEGKGLAVQMVWKEIE
;
A
#
# COMPACT_ATOMS: atom_id res chain seq x y z
N MET A 1 -61.92 46.97 22.36
CA MET A 1 -60.78 47.86 22.04
C MET A 1 -59.61 46.99 21.61
N LYS A 2 -59.23 47.13 20.33
CA LYS A 2 -57.93 46.83 19.70
C LYS A 2 -57.10 45.65 20.23
N GLN A 3 -57.14 44.56 19.46
CA GLN A 3 -56.04 43.61 19.30
C GLN A 3 -54.79 44.35 18.81
N GLN A 4 -53.63 44.02 19.38
CA GLN A 4 -52.30 44.34 18.85
C GLN A 4 -51.51 43.02 18.65
N PRO A 5 -50.58 42.99 17.69
CA PRO A 5 -50.22 41.78 16.96
C PRO A 5 -49.09 40.99 17.61
N ALA A 6 -49.13 39.67 17.42
CA ALA A 6 -48.02 38.77 17.68
C ALA A 6 -46.97 38.93 16.57
N CYS A 7 -45.74 39.29 16.93
CA CYS A 7 -44.56 39.18 16.07
C CYS A 7 -44.24 37.70 15.84
N PHE A 8 -44.36 37.26 14.59
CA PHE A 8 -43.81 36.00 14.11
C PHE A 8 -42.28 36.13 13.98
N PHE A 9 -41.53 35.37 14.78
CA PHE A 9 -40.14 35.02 14.45
C PHE A 9 -40.18 33.83 13.48
N ALA A 10 -39.89 34.07 12.21
CA ALA A 10 -39.64 33.01 11.24
C ALA A 10 -38.23 32.44 11.49
N VAL A 11 -38.16 31.30 12.18
CA VAL A 11 -36.97 30.44 12.16
C VAL A 11 -37.03 29.67 10.84
N SER A 12 -36.14 29.99 9.91
CA SER A 12 -35.97 29.23 8.68
C SER A 12 -35.37 27.87 9.04
N LEU A 13 -36.22 26.83 9.05
CA LEU A 13 -35.82 25.44 9.22
C LEU A 13 -35.12 25.01 7.92
N VAL A 14 -33.78 24.95 7.92
CA VAL A 14 -33.03 24.31 6.84
C VAL A 14 -33.31 22.81 6.93
N LEU A 15 -34.19 22.34 6.04
CA LEU A 15 -34.50 20.93 5.87
C LEU A 15 -33.31 20.26 5.15
N THR A 16 -32.36 19.72 5.91
CA THR A 16 -31.35 18.79 5.39
C THR A 16 -32.07 17.50 5.00
N CYS A 17 -32.35 17.31 3.71
CA CYS A 17 -32.77 16.02 3.17
C CYS A 17 -31.60 15.03 3.30
N ILE A 18 -31.54 14.32 4.42
CA ILE A 18 -30.76 13.09 4.55
C ILE A 18 -31.50 12.02 3.75
N VAL A 19 -31.03 11.74 2.54
CA VAL A 19 -31.51 10.58 1.78
C VAL A 19 -30.86 9.34 2.40
N SER A 20 -31.60 8.68 3.29
CA SER A 20 -31.25 7.38 3.84
C SER A 20 -31.29 6.33 2.73
N PHE A 21 -30.13 5.92 2.21
CA PHE A 21 -30.05 4.77 1.31
C PHE A 21 -30.37 3.50 2.10
N SER A 22 -31.60 3.00 1.96
CA SER A 22 -31.90 1.59 2.26
C SER A 22 -31.37 0.73 1.11
N PRO A 23 -30.73 -0.42 1.39
CA PRO A 23 -30.34 -1.34 0.32
C PRO A 23 -31.62 -1.93 -0.29
N VAL A 24 -31.93 -1.52 -1.51
CA VAL A 24 -32.97 -2.15 -2.32
C VAL A 24 -32.48 -3.55 -2.70
N ARG A 25 -33.21 -4.58 -2.24
CA ARG A 25 -33.12 -5.94 -2.78
C ARG A 25 -33.44 -5.88 -4.27
N GLY A 26 -32.41 -6.03 -5.10
CA GLY A 26 -32.58 -6.26 -6.53
C GLY A 26 -33.10 -7.68 -6.75
N ASP A 27 -34.26 -7.78 -7.38
CA ASP A 27 -34.88 -9.03 -7.78
C ASP A 27 -34.03 -9.71 -8.87
N SER A 28 -33.81 -11.01 -8.71
CA SER A 28 -32.93 -11.83 -9.52
C SER A 28 -33.56 -12.21 -10.87
N GLY A 29 -32.86 -11.96 -11.97
CA GLY A 29 -33.22 -12.47 -13.29
C GLY A 29 -31.99 -12.86 -14.11
N ASN A 30 -31.78 -14.17 -14.29
CA ASN A 30 -30.72 -14.89 -15.02
C ASN A 30 -29.35 -15.02 -14.33
N GLN A 31 -29.29 -15.89 -13.32
CA GLN A 31 -28.08 -16.62 -12.96
C GLN A 31 -28.06 -17.99 -13.67
N ALA A 32 -26.91 -18.31 -14.26
CA ALA A 32 -26.51 -19.68 -14.61
C ALA A 32 -26.60 -20.60 -13.37
N PRO A 33 -26.78 -21.93 -13.51
CA PRO A 33 -27.05 -22.82 -12.39
C PRO A 33 -25.97 -22.72 -11.31
N GLY A 34 -26.41 -22.44 -10.09
CA GLY A 34 -25.63 -21.83 -9.02
C GLY A 34 -24.46 -22.66 -8.51
N SER A 35 -23.27 -22.06 -8.51
CA SER A 35 -22.28 -22.33 -7.47
C SER A 35 -22.73 -21.60 -6.20
N SER A 36 -23.18 -22.34 -5.19
CA SER A 36 -23.39 -21.76 -3.87
C SER A 36 -22.01 -21.36 -3.31
N VAL A 37 -21.68 -20.06 -3.32
CA VAL A 37 -20.44 -19.56 -2.72
C VAL A 37 -20.41 -20.00 -1.26
N LYS A 38 -19.39 -20.77 -0.88
CA LYS A 38 -19.29 -21.31 0.46
C LYS A 38 -18.83 -20.23 1.42
N THR A 39 -19.58 -20.05 2.51
CA THR A 39 -19.17 -19.12 3.57
C THR A 39 -18.32 -19.83 4.61
N VAL A 40 -17.12 -19.32 4.86
CA VAL A 40 -16.19 -19.78 5.89
C VAL A 40 -16.19 -18.75 7.03
N ARG A 41 -16.29 -19.23 8.27
CA ARG A 41 -16.20 -18.41 9.49
C ARG A 41 -15.07 -18.94 10.37
N PRO A 42 -13.82 -18.51 10.12
CA PRO A 42 -12.66 -19.05 10.81
C PRO A 42 -12.67 -18.73 12.30
N GLU A 43 -12.12 -19.63 13.12
CA GLU A 43 -11.88 -19.35 14.54
C GLU A 43 -10.74 -18.33 14.71
N ILE A 44 -10.90 -17.44 15.69
CA ILE A 44 -9.92 -16.40 16.02
C ILE A 44 -9.24 -16.75 17.34
N GLN A 45 -7.92 -16.87 17.29
CA GLN A 45 -7.07 -16.99 18.45
C GLN A 45 -6.63 -15.60 18.92
N SER A 46 -6.47 -15.45 20.24
CA SER A 46 -6.18 -14.17 20.88
C SER A 46 -5.04 -14.33 21.87
N THR A 47 -4.04 -13.46 21.76
CA THR A 47 -2.90 -13.41 22.68
C THR A 47 -2.61 -11.97 23.03
N THR A 48 -2.64 -11.63 24.32
CA THR A 48 -2.20 -10.31 24.78
C THR A 48 -0.68 -10.24 24.69
N LYS A 49 -0.17 -9.18 24.05
CA LYS A 49 1.26 -8.91 23.93
C LYS A 49 1.54 -7.47 24.36
N THR A 50 2.79 -7.23 24.73
CA THR A 50 3.31 -5.89 25.00
C THR A 50 4.44 -5.61 24.02
N ALA A 51 4.39 -4.47 23.35
CA ALA A 51 5.49 -3.96 22.53
C ALA A 51 5.95 -2.60 23.05
N GLN A 52 7.14 -2.17 22.64
CA GLN A 52 7.61 -0.82 22.90
C GLN A 52 7.33 0.05 21.67
N ILE A 53 6.47 1.04 21.83
CA ILE A 53 6.35 2.16 20.90
C ILE A 53 7.46 3.14 21.19
N ARG A 54 8.08 3.65 20.13
CA ARG A 54 9.20 4.57 20.18
C ARG A 54 8.87 5.83 19.41
N GLU A 55 8.96 6.97 20.06
CA GLU A 55 8.76 8.27 19.45
C GLU A 55 10.03 9.12 19.55
N TRP A 56 10.62 9.47 18.40
CA TRP A 56 11.72 10.42 18.33
C TRP A 56 11.22 11.84 18.54
N ILE A 57 11.81 12.53 19.51
CA ILE A 57 11.48 13.91 19.85
C ILE A 57 12.39 14.83 19.03
N LEU A 58 11.82 15.42 17.98
CA LEU A 58 12.55 16.36 17.14
C LEU A 58 12.83 17.67 17.90
N PRO A 59 13.98 18.33 17.68
CA PRO A 59 14.28 19.64 18.28
C PRO A 59 13.17 20.68 18.09
N ALA A 60 12.52 20.69 16.93
CA ALA A 60 11.41 21.60 16.63
C ALA A 60 10.14 21.34 17.47
N ALA A 61 10.00 20.15 18.06
CA ALA A 61 8.90 19.82 18.97
C ALA A 61 9.20 20.22 20.43
N ILE A 62 10.44 20.65 20.72
CA ILE A 62 10.90 21.03 22.06
C ILE A 62 10.91 22.55 22.19
N SER A 63 10.25 23.06 23.22
CA SER A 63 10.28 24.45 23.63
C SER A 63 10.97 24.60 24.97
N HIS A 64 11.76 25.66 25.12
CA HIS A 64 12.26 26.05 26.43
C HIS A 64 11.08 26.40 27.32
N GLU A 65 11.14 25.94 28.57
CA GLU A 65 10.13 26.23 29.57
C GLU A 65 10.73 27.19 30.61
N THR A 66 11.02 26.74 31.81
CA THR A 66 11.56 27.54 32.91
C THR A 66 12.83 26.90 33.44
N GLY A 67 13.83 27.70 33.82
CA GLY A 67 15.10 27.20 34.34
C GLY A 67 15.80 26.31 33.32
N VAL A 68 16.23 25.12 33.75
CA VAL A 68 16.80 24.07 32.87
C VAL A 68 15.75 23.09 32.33
N GLY A 69 14.47 23.40 32.52
CA GLY A 69 13.34 22.59 32.06
C GLY A 69 12.88 22.92 30.64
N TYR A 70 12.49 21.89 29.92
CA TYR A 70 11.97 21.94 28.56
C TYR A 70 10.67 21.16 28.45
N VAL A 71 9.84 21.54 27.49
CA VAL A 71 8.60 20.83 27.17
C VAL A 71 8.64 20.35 25.72
N ALA A 72 8.31 19.08 25.50
CA ALA A 72 8.17 18.47 24.19
C ALA A 72 6.69 18.14 23.90
N ARG A 73 6.28 18.39 22.65
CA ARG A 73 4.98 17.94 22.10
C ARG A 73 5.15 16.59 21.42
N LEU A 74 4.45 15.58 21.94
CA LEU A 74 4.43 14.23 21.39
C LEU A 74 3.33 14.11 20.33
N LYS A 75 3.58 13.29 19.32
CA LYS A 75 2.66 12.94 18.24
C LYS A 75 1.80 11.74 18.60
N ILE A 76 2.33 10.81 19.40
CA ILE A 76 1.63 9.59 19.78
C ILE A 76 1.07 9.77 21.20
N PRO A 77 -0.27 9.80 21.37
CA PRO A 77 -0.87 9.92 22.68
C PRO A 77 -0.68 8.63 23.49
N HIS A 78 -0.24 8.74 24.74
CA HIS A 78 -0.11 7.62 25.68
C HIS A 78 -0.70 7.97 27.06
N ASP A 79 -0.99 6.97 27.88
CA ASP A 79 -1.38 7.22 29.27
C ASP A 79 -0.24 7.91 30.04
N ALA A 80 -0.58 8.98 30.76
CA ALA A 80 0.36 9.95 31.29
C ALA A 80 0.16 10.21 32.79
N ASP A 81 1.19 10.78 33.43
CA ASP A 81 1.33 10.99 34.88
C ASP A 81 0.23 11.85 35.51
N ARG A 82 -0.47 12.67 34.72
CA ARG A 82 -1.54 13.55 35.22
C ARG A 82 -2.78 12.78 35.62
N GLU A 83 -3.18 11.78 34.84
CA GLU A 83 -4.43 11.03 35.03
C GLU A 83 -4.16 9.56 35.43
N SER A 84 -2.93 9.08 35.26
CA SER A 84 -2.48 7.71 35.55
C SER A 84 -0.99 7.71 35.90
N LYS A 85 -0.34 6.55 36.00
CA LYS A 85 1.13 6.48 36.08
C LYS A 85 1.68 6.09 34.71
N SER A 86 2.48 6.97 34.10
CA SER A 86 3.11 6.66 32.82
C SER A 86 3.99 5.40 32.93
N ALA A 87 4.02 4.59 31.89
CA ALA A 87 4.96 3.47 31.79
C ALA A 87 6.14 3.80 30.86
N CYS A 88 6.20 5.03 30.34
CA CYS A 88 7.18 5.43 29.34
C CYS A 88 8.56 5.75 29.93
N LEU A 89 9.61 5.46 29.17
CA LEU A 89 10.99 5.80 29.44
C LEU A 89 11.46 6.88 28.46
N LEU A 90 12.13 7.92 28.94
CA LEU A 90 12.79 8.89 28.08
C LEU A 90 14.26 8.50 27.92
N LEU A 91 14.70 8.28 26.69
CA LEU A 91 16.09 7.98 26.35
C LEU A 91 16.80 9.24 25.83
N GLU A 92 18.05 9.41 26.21
CA GLU A 92 19.02 10.36 25.65
C GLU A 92 20.16 9.55 25.02
N ASP A 93 20.36 9.68 23.70
CA ASP A 93 21.32 8.89 22.91
C ASP A 93 21.21 7.37 23.15
N GLY A 94 19.97 6.90 23.32
CA GLY A 94 19.63 5.49 23.58
C GLY A 94 19.78 5.05 25.03
N GLN A 95 20.22 5.92 25.95
CA GLN A 95 20.33 5.63 27.38
C GLN A 95 19.16 6.22 28.17
N PRO A 96 18.53 5.47 29.09
CA PRO A 96 17.40 5.98 29.86
C PRO A 96 17.83 7.10 30.80
N LEU A 97 17.05 8.19 30.80
CA LEU A 97 17.20 9.26 31.77
C LEU A 97 16.74 8.78 33.16
N PRO A 98 17.44 9.18 34.23
CA PRO A 98 17.39 8.48 35.51
C PRO A 98 16.17 8.78 36.39
N HIS A 99 15.42 9.85 36.10
CA HIS A 99 14.43 10.38 37.04
C HIS A 99 13.04 10.58 36.40
N PRO A 100 12.28 9.49 36.17
CA PRO A 100 10.90 9.55 35.67
C PRO A 100 9.93 10.08 36.74
N HIS A 101 8.73 10.48 36.30
CA HIS A 101 7.64 10.98 37.16
C HIS A 101 8.04 12.16 38.05
N ALA A 102 9.00 12.97 37.60
CA ALA A 102 9.54 14.06 38.38
C ALA A 102 8.53 15.20 38.53
N LEU A 103 8.46 15.79 39.73
CA LEU A 103 7.77 17.07 39.89
C LEU A 103 8.40 18.11 38.96
N HIS A 104 7.58 18.91 38.27
CA HIS A 104 8.08 19.93 37.34
C HIS A 104 9.07 20.91 38.00
N LYS A 105 8.94 21.13 39.31
CA LYS A 105 9.91 21.92 40.08
C LYS A 105 11.35 21.35 39.99
N LEU A 106 11.51 20.05 40.16
CA LEU A 106 12.82 19.38 40.09
C LEU A 106 13.40 19.43 38.67
N ILE A 107 12.55 19.28 37.66
CA ILE A 107 12.94 19.42 36.25
C ILE A 107 13.53 20.82 35.99
N ARG A 108 12.90 21.87 36.53
CA ARG A 108 13.30 23.27 36.33
C ARG A 108 14.54 23.68 37.12
N GLU A 109 14.64 23.22 38.36
CA GLU A 109 15.64 23.69 39.34
C GLU A 109 16.88 22.80 39.38
N GLU A 110 16.72 21.48 39.28
CA GLU A 110 17.82 20.53 39.41
C GLU A 110 18.30 19.98 38.06
N GLY A 111 17.36 19.79 37.12
CA GLY A 111 17.64 19.25 35.80
C GLY A 111 18.16 17.81 35.85
N LYS A 112 19.30 17.51 35.23
CA LYS A 112 20.01 16.22 35.33
C LYS A 112 19.19 15.00 34.91
N GLY A 113 18.36 15.15 33.88
CA GLY A 113 17.55 14.05 33.36
C GLY A 113 16.26 13.77 34.14
N HIS A 114 15.79 14.71 34.96
CA HIS A 114 14.42 14.67 35.47
C HIS A 114 13.42 14.88 34.35
N PHE A 115 12.38 14.04 34.33
CA PHE A 115 11.29 14.14 33.35
C PHE A 115 9.94 13.69 33.92
N SER A 116 8.86 14.20 33.33
CA SER A 116 7.48 13.76 33.55
C SER A 116 6.73 13.73 32.23
N HIS A 117 6.17 12.57 31.91
CA HIS A 117 5.21 12.44 30.82
C HIS A 117 3.86 12.88 31.38
N TRP A 118 3.54 14.17 31.24
CA TRP A 118 2.50 14.84 32.01
C TRP A 118 1.09 14.58 31.45
N THR A 119 0.85 14.85 30.17
CA THR A 119 -0.43 14.55 29.49
C THR A 119 -0.17 13.64 28.30
N PRO A 120 -1.18 13.05 27.64
CA PRO A 120 -0.93 12.12 26.54
C PRO A 120 0.00 12.62 25.44
N THR A 121 0.03 13.93 25.20
CA THR A 121 0.89 14.55 24.18
C THR A 121 1.94 15.53 24.73
N THR A 122 2.20 15.56 26.04
CA THR A 122 3.11 16.56 26.64
C THR A 122 4.11 15.92 27.59
N LEU A 123 5.39 16.12 27.29
CA LEU A 123 6.52 15.66 28.10
C LEU A 123 7.29 16.86 28.64
N TYR A 124 7.51 16.92 29.94
CA TYR A 124 8.46 17.84 30.58
C TYR A 124 9.76 17.10 30.85
N PHE A 125 10.91 17.69 30.53
CA PHE A 125 12.19 17.04 30.79
C PHE A 125 13.37 18.04 30.83
N SER A 126 14.53 17.53 31.23
CA SER A 126 15.82 18.21 31.15
C SER A 126 16.86 17.21 30.60
N ALA A 127 17.90 17.71 29.93
CA ALA A 127 19.01 16.86 29.50
C ALA A 127 19.77 16.27 30.70
N SER A 128 20.50 15.17 30.50
CA SER A 128 21.25 14.50 31.58
C SER A 128 22.30 15.38 32.27
N ASP A 129 22.84 16.38 31.54
CA ASP A 129 23.78 17.39 32.02
C ASP A 129 23.16 18.80 32.11
N SER A 130 21.83 18.90 31.97
CA SER A 130 21.06 20.15 31.96
C SER A 130 21.40 21.12 30.81
N SER A 131 22.10 20.66 29.77
CA SER A 131 22.29 21.42 28.53
C SER A 131 20.98 21.59 27.73
N ASP A 132 20.94 22.52 26.78
CA ASP A 132 19.75 22.76 25.95
C ASP A 132 19.51 21.61 24.95
N PRO A 133 18.44 20.80 25.13
CA PRO A 133 18.15 19.63 24.30
C PRO A 133 17.78 19.97 22.85
N ARG A 134 17.51 21.25 22.52
CA ARG A 134 17.24 21.69 21.15
C ARG A 134 18.52 21.85 20.33
N THR A 135 19.64 22.08 20.99
CA THR A 135 20.90 22.47 20.35
C THR A 135 22.12 21.66 20.78
N ASN A 136 22.01 20.81 21.80
CA ASN A 136 23.12 20.00 22.31
C ASN A 136 23.54 18.83 21.41
N GLY A 137 22.81 18.60 20.30
CA GLY A 137 23.12 17.57 19.31
C GLY A 137 22.75 16.14 19.73
N ARG A 138 22.12 15.95 20.90
CA ARG A 138 21.68 14.64 21.39
C ARG A 138 20.33 14.24 20.81
N LYS A 139 20.07 12.94 20.78
CA LYS A 139 18.78 12.39 20.33
C LYS A 139 17.93 11.96 21.50
N TYR A 140 16.70 12.44 21.54
CA TYR A 140 15.73 12.10 22.57
C TYR A 140 14.64 11.20 22.01
N GLU A 141 14.34 10.11 22.72
CA GLU A 141 13.32 9.13 22.32
C GLU A 141 12.44 8.78 23.51
N LEU A 142 11.13 8.91 23.37
CA LEU A 142 10.17 8.39 24.35
C LEU A 142 9.79 6.96 23.98
N VAL A 143 9.95 6.03 24.92
CA VAL A 143 9.69 4.61 24.74
C VAL A 143 8.55 4.19 25.66
N CYS A 144 7.37 3.93 25.11
CA CYS A 144 6.17 3.58 25.87
C CYS A 144 5.81 2.10 25.62
N PRO A 145 5.56 1.28 26.66
CA PRO A 145 4.99 -0.03 26.47
C PRO A 145 3.52 0.11 26.07
N GLU A 146 3.15 -0.50 24.95
CA GLU A 146 1.76 -0.62 24.51
C GLU A 146 1.34 -2.08 24.64
N SER A 147 0.26 -2.30 25.39
CA SER A 147 -0.40 -3.61 25.42
C SER A 147 -1.45 -3.65 24.32
N PHE A 148 -1.38 -4.67 23.48
CA PHE A 148 -2.35 -4.89 22.41
C PHE A 148 -2.78 -6.35 22.42
N VAL A 149 -3.95 -6.60 21.85
CA VAL A 149 -4.42 -7.96 21.62
C VAL A 149 -4.00 -8.36 20.21
N GLU A 150 -3.04 -9.28 20.10
CA GLU A 150 -2.75 -9.92 18.82
C GLU A 150 -3.81 -10.97 18.56
N ARG A 151 -4.48 -10.84 17.43
CA ARG A 151 -5.41 -11.84 16.91
C ARG A 151 -4.77 -12.58 15.77
N SER A 152 -5.07 -13.86 15.66
CA SER A 152 -4.71 -14.63 14.49
C SER A 152 -5.78 -15.66 14.15
N THR A 153 -5.85 -16.01 12.88
CA THR A 153 -6.70 -17.10 12.40
C THR A 153 -5.96 -17.91 11.34
N ARG A 154 -6.30 -19.19 11.25
CA ARG A 154 -5.83 -20.12 10.22
C ARG A 154 -6.98 -20.97 9.74
N PHE A 155 -7.10 -21.11 8.43
CA PHE A 155 -8.12 -21.94 7.79
C PHE A 155 -7.60 -22.45 6.44
N VAL A 156 -8.34 -23.39 5.84
CA VAL A 156 -7.99 -24.00 4.55
C VAL A 156 -9.17 -23.81 3.58
N LEU A 157 -8.85 -23.43 2.35
CA LEU A 157 -9.80 -23.26 1.25
C LEU A 157 -9.50 -24.26 0.14
N ASN A 158 -10.57 -24.84 -0.43
CA ASN A 158 -10.49 -25.75 -1.58
C ASN A 158 -11.37 -25.27 -2.74
N ASP A 159 -12.51 -24.67 -2.41
CA ASP A 159 -13.53 -24.27 -3.37
C ASP A 159 -13.04 -23.14 -4.29
N ALA A 160 -13.54 -23.13 -5.54
CA ALA A 160 -13.20 -22.10 -6.53
C ALA A 160 -13.53 -20.69 -6.04
N ASP A 161 -14.65 -20.53 -5.35
CA ASP A 161 -15.13 -19.28 -4.78
C ASP A 161 -15.47 -19.49 -3.30
N SER A 162 -14.93 -18.63 -2.43
CA SER A 162 -15.18 -18.66 -0.99
C SER A 162 -15.47 -17.25 -0.45
N LEU A 163 -16.44 -17.14 0.47
CA LEU A 163 -16.69 -15.95 1.26
C LEU A 163 -16.20 -16.17 2.68
N ILE A 164 -15.19 -15.43 3.13
CA ILE A 164 -14.62 -15.52 4.46
C ILE A 164 -15.18 -14.37 5.28
N SER A 165 -15.85 -14.66 6.40
CA SER A 165 -16.53 -13.64 7.21
C SER A 165 -16.06 -13.65 8.65
N PHE A 166 -15.72 -12.46 9.15
CA PHE A 166 -15.38 -12.18 10.54
C PHE A 166 -16.35 -11.14 11.12
N PRO A 167 -16.53 -11.09 12.45
CA PRO A 167 -17.31 -10.04 13.09
C PRO A 167 -16.65 -8.66 12.95
N ASP A 168 -17.44 -7.61 13.11
CA ASP A 168 -16.95 -6.25 13.29
C ASP A 168 -16.25 -6.10 14.65
N ILE A 169 -15.30 -5.16 14.72
CA ILE A 169 -14.46 -4.89 15.89
C ILE A 169 -14.67 -3.42 16.30
N PRO A 170 -15.82 -3.09 16.93
CA PRO A 170 -16.14 -1.72 17.28
C PRO A 170 -15.26 -1.20 18.43
N GLY A 171 -14.94 0.09 18.38
CA GLY A 171 -14.26 0.78 19.49
C GLY A 171 -12.80 0.40 19.72
N ARG A 172 -12.13 -0.22 18.72
CA ARG A 172 -10.70 -0.49 18.75
C ARG A 172 -10.04 -0.05 17.47
N HIS A 173 -8.76 0.27 17.50
CA HIS A 173 -7.95 0.44 16.30
C HIS A 173 -7.43 -0.92 15.83
N VAL A 174 -7.76 -1.30 14.59
CA VAL A 174 -7.29 -2.55 13.97
C VAL A 174 -6.08 -2.26 13.09
N GLN A 175 -4.95 -2.88 13.42
CA GLN A 175 -3.73 -2.81 12.64
C GLN A 175 -3.42 -4.17 12.00
N PRO A 176 -3.55 -4.31 10.66
CA PRO A 176 -3.07 -5.47 9.92
C PRO A 176 -1.58 -5.73 10.17
N LEU A 177 -1.20 -7.00 10.37
CA LEU A 177 0.21 -7.40 10.46
C LEU A 177 0.62 -8.31 9.33
N LYS A 178 -0.14 -9.40 9.09
CA LYS A 178 0.30 -10.45 8.19
C LYS A 178 -0.84 -11.14 7.47
N LEU A 179 -0.66 -11.44 6.19
CA LEU A 179 -1.48 -12.37 5.41
C LEU A 179 -0.56 -13.42 4.78
N VAL A 180 -0.84 -14.69 5.01
CA VAL A 180 -0.06 -15.80 4.43
C VAL A 180 -0.97 -16.69 3.61
N TRP A 181 -0.51 -17.04 2.42
CA TRP A 181 -1.09 -18.05 1.56
C TRP A 181 -0.06 -19.16 1.32
N GLU A 182 -0.43 -20.39 1.59
CA GLU A 182 0.42 -21.56 1.37
C GLU A 182 -0.34 -22.58 0.53
N ASN A 183 0.15 -22.84 -0.69
CA ASN A 183 -0.42 -23.88 -1.53
C ASN A 183 0.08 -25.24 -1.04
N ARG A 184 -0.76 -25.96 -0.29
CA ARG A 184 -0.41 -27.27 0.28
C ARG A 184 -0.77 -28.42 -0.65
N ASP A 185 -1.41 -28.13 -1.79
CA ASP A 185 -1.65 -29.15 -2.79
C ASP A 185 -0.32 -29.59 -3.42
N PRO A 186 -0.05 -30.90 -3.53
CA PRO A 186 1.23 -31.41 -4.01
C PRO A 186 1.40 -31.38 -5.54
N GLN A 187 0.35 -31.04 -6.30
CA GLN A 187 0.34 -31.20 -7.75
C GLN A 187 -0.15 -29.98 -8.50
N GLN A 188 -1.13 -29.25 -7.96
CA GLN A 188 -1.85 -28.22 -8.68
C GLN A 188 -1.26 -26.83 -8.42
N THR A 189 -0.87 -26.16 -9.49
CA THR A 189 -0.61 -24.72 -9.49
C THR A 189 -1.95 -23.98 -9.47
N ILE A 190 -2.05 -22.94 -8.63
CA ILE A 190 -3.27 -22.15 -8.47
C ILE A 190 -3.00 -20.65 -8.65
N GLN A 191 -3.97 -19.96 -9.21
CA GLN A 191 -4.03 -18.51 -9.28
C GLN A 191 -5.05 -17.98 -8.27
N LEU A 192 -4.72 -16.88 -7.61
CA LEU A 192 -5.50 -16.32 -6.51
C LEU A 192 -6.02 -14.92 -6.83
N ASN A 193 -7.26 -14.63 -6.43
CA ASN A 193 -7.80 -13.28 -6.34
C ASN A 193 -8.47 -13.11 -4.97
N TRP A 194 -7.98 -12.14 -4.19
CA TRP A 194 -8.45 -11.85 -2.85
C TRP A 194 -8.88 -10.39 -2.75
N LYS A 195 -10.12 -10.15 -2.33
CA LYS A 195 -10.64 -8.80 -2.11
C LYS A 195 -11.64 -8.75 -0.96
N ARG A 196 -11.94 -7.56 -0.47
CA ARG A 196 -13.09 -7.37 0.41
C ARG A 196 -14.37 -7.34 -0.41
N GLN A 197 -15.44 -7.86 0.15
CA GLN A 197 -16.77 -7.70 -0.42
C GLN A 197 -17.15 -6.21 -0.46
N GLY A 198 -17.61 -5.76 -1.63
CA GLY A 198 -17.95 -4.36 -1.90
C GLY A 198 -16.78 -3.49 -2.38
N ASP A 199 -15.52 -3.90 -2.14
CA ASP A 199 -14.37 -3.17 -2.66
C ASP A 199 -14.16 -3.47 -4.17
N PRO A 200 -13.59 -2.52 -4.94
CA PRO A 200 -13.25 -2.72 -6.35
C PRO A 200 -12.26 -3.87 -6.57
N ASP A 201 -12.42 -4.58 -7.68
CA ASP A 201 -11.46 -5.59 -8.14
C ASP A 201 -10.28 -4.92 -8.86
N LEU A 202 -9.10 -4.97 -8.25
CA LEU A 202 -7.88 -4.33 -8.75
C LEU A 202 -7.03 -5.24 -9.64
N SER A 203 -7.53 -6.41 -10.03
CA SER A 203 -6.75 -7.43 -10.76
C SER A 203 -6.41 -7.05 -12.20
N SER A 204 -7.19 -6.18 -12.83
CA SER A 204 -6.95 -5.66 -14.19
C SER A 204 -7.67 -4.33 -14.38
N GLN A 205 -7.27 -3.56 -15.40
CA GLN A 205 -7.99 -2.32 -15.76
C GLN A 205 -9.47 -2.60 -16.07
N GLN A 206 -9.77 -3.72 -16.73
CA GLN A 206 -11.14 -4.12 -17.02
C GLN A 206 -11.92 -4.44 -15.74
N ALA A 207 -11.32 -5.18 -14.80
CA ALA A 207 -11.97 -5.52 -13.54
C ALA A 207 -12.23 -4.28 -12.67
N MET A 208 -11.30 -3.32 -12.66
CA MET A 208 -11.48 -2.03 -11.98
C MET A 208 -12.69 -1.29 -12.54
N LEU A 209 -12.74 -1.11 -13.86
CA LEU A 209 -13.85 -0.42 -14.52
C LEU A 209 -15.18 -1.14 -14.31
N SER A 210 -15.22 -2.46 -14.46
CA SER A 210 -16.43 -3.26 -14.19
C SER A 210 -16.90 -3.18 -12.73
N SER A 211 -15.99 -2.86 -11.80
CA SER A 211 -16.33 -2.73 -10.37
C SER A 211 -16.89 -1.35 -10.02
N ILE A 212 -16.43 -0.30 -10.70
CA ILE A 212 -16.80 1.10 -10.37
C ILE A 212 -17.86 1.69 -11.30
N LEU A 213 -18.03 1.13 -12.51
CA LEU A 213 -18.98 1.60 -13.51
C LEU A 213 -20.22 0.71 -13.56
N LYS A 214 -21.37 1.33 -13.81
CA LYS A 214 -22.65 0.64 -13.99
C LYS A 214 -23.18 0.84 -15.41
N PRO A 215 -23.91 -0.15 -15.97
CA PRO A 215 -24.60 0.04 -17.24
C PRO A 215 -25.50 1.29 -17.22
N GLY A 216 -25.47 2.08 -18.29
CA GLY A 216 -26.28 3.28 -18.43
C GLY A 216 -25.70 4.57 -17.82
N MET A 217 -24.53 4.51 -17.17
CA MET A 217 -23.86 5.73 -16.69
C MET A 217 -23.53 6.69 -17.84
N THR A 218 -23.77 7.98 -17.62
CA THR A 218 -23.29 9.06 -18.51
C THR A 218 -21.77 9.17 -18.46
N ASP A 219 -21.17 9.86 -19.43
CA ASP A 219 -19.72 10.06 -19.44
C ASP A 219 -19.26 10.97 -18.29
N GLU A 220 -20.11 11.87 -17.79
CA GLU A 220 -19.86 12.60 -16.55
C GLU A 220 -19.80 11.63 -15.35
N GLU A 221 -20.80 10.75 -15.21
CA GLU A 221 -20.88 9.78 -14.11
C GLU A 221 -19.71 8.80 -14.11
N LYS A 222 -19.30 8.33 -15.29
CA LYS A 222 -18.09 7.50 -15.44
C LYS A 222 -16.84 8.26 -15.01
N SER A 223 -16.70 9.51 -15.46
CA SER A 223 -15.54 10.34 -15.13
C SER A 223 -15.46 10.62 -13.63
N LEU A 224 -16.59 10.93 -12.97
CA LEU A 224 -16.66 11.10 -11.51
C LEU A 224 -16.34 9.81 -10.76
N ALA A 225 -16.83 8.66 -11.24
CA ALA A 225 -16.52 7.36 -10.63
C ALA A 225 -15.02 7.04 -10.71
N ILE A 226 -14.38 7.28 -11.86
CA ILE A 226 -12.94 7.09 -12.06
C ILE A 226 -12.12 8.05 -11.18
N TRP A 227 -12.49 9.34 -11.13
CA TRP A 227 -11.84 10.32 -10.26
C TRP A 227 -11.93 9.92 -8.78
N LYS A 228 -13.12 9.52 -8.31
CA LYS A 228 -13.34 9.09 -6.92
C LYS A 228 -12.53 7.84 -6.61
N PHE A 229 -12.52 6.89 -7.53
CA PHE A 229 -11.73 5.66 -7.41
C PHE A 229 -10.23 5.97 -7.25
N LEU A 230 -9.64 6.80 -8.11
CA LEU A 230 -8.22 7.13 -7.99
C LEU A 230 -7.93 7.86 -6.68
N LYS A 231 -8.73 8.86 -6.31
CA LYS A 231 -8.64 9.55 -5.02
C LYS A 231 -8.61 8.57 -3.84
N ASP A 232 -9.50 7.58 -3.82
CA ASP A 232 -9.67 6.67 -2.69
C ASP A 232 -8.55 5.61 -2.58
N TRP A 233 -7.83 5.32 -3.65
CA TRP A 233 -6.93 4.15 -3.71
C TRP A 233 -5.44 4.49 -3.80
N ARG A 234 -5.09 5.78 -3.69
CA ARG A 234 -3.69 6.23 -3.79
C ARG A 234 -3.29 7.22 -2.69
N TYR A 235 -2.00 7.43 -2.54
CA TYR A 235 -1.38 8.48 -1.74
C TYR A 235 -0.56 9.44 -2.61
N HIS A 236 -0.46 10.71 -2.20
CA HIS A 236 0.47 11.66 -2.82
C HIS A 236 1.89 11.44 -2.26
N PHE A 237 2.84 11.02 -3.11
CA PHE A 237 4.26 10.88 -2.76
C PHE A 237 5.13 10.79 -4.01
N TYR A 238 6.44 10.97 -3.84
CA TYR A 238 7.43 10.82 -4.91
C TYR A 238 7.28 9.47 -5.63
N PRO A 239 7.12 9.44 -6.97
CA PRO A 239 6.91 8.20 -7.70
C PRO A 239 8.15 7.30 -7.63
N ALA A 240 7.91 5.99 -7.68
CA ALA A 240 8.97 4.99 -7.61
C ALA A 240 9.83 4.93 -8.89
N GLU A 241 9.24 5.23 -10.04
CA GLU A 241 9.83 5.12 -11.37
C GLU A 241 9.63 6.44 -12.15
N PRO A 242 10.59 6.86 -13.01
CA PRO A 242 10.41 8.03 -13.87
C PRO A 242 9.67 7.73 -15.18
N GLY A 243 9.38 6.45 -15.46
CA GLY A 243 8.80 5.99 -16.72
C GLY A 243 7.31 5.64 -16.62
N ASP A 244 6.77 5.06 -17.69
CA ASP A 244 5.33 4.74 -17.80
C ASP A 244 4.83 3.59 -16.93
N GLU A 245 5.69 3.00 -16.10
CA GLU A 245 5.29 1.90 -15.24
C GLU A 245 4.23 2.34 -14.20
N VAL A 246 4.42 3.51 -13.60
CA VAL A 246 3.48 4.13 -12.66
C VAL A 246 2.23 4.69 -13.35
N HIS A 247 2.20 4.70 -14.69
CA HIS A 247 1.03 5.04 -15.51
C HIS A 247 0.15 3.84 -15.90
N ASP A 248 0.54 2.62 -15.50
CA ASP A 248 -0.32 1.43 -15.58
C ASP A 248 -1.19 1.34 -14.30
N PRO A 249 -2.53 1.46 -14.38
CA PRO A 249 -3.40 1.49 -13.19
C PRO A 249 -3.23 0.29 -12.26
N VAL A 250 -2.89 -0.89 -12.81
CA VAL A 250 -2.71 -2.09 -12.01
C VAL A 250 -1.41 -2.04 -11.21
N LYS A 251 -0.33 -1.51 -11.79
CA LYS A 251 0.94 -1.32 -11.08
C LYS A 251 0.85 -0.15 -10.10
N PHE A 252 0.28 0.96 -10.54
CA PHE A 252 0.06 2.15 -9.73
C PHE A 252 -0.67 1.83 -8.43
N LEU A 253 -1.77 1.07 -8.48
CA LEU A 253 -2.58 0.81 -7.30
C LEU A 253 -2.08 -0.38 -6.47
N ASN A 254 -1.61 -1.47 -7.10
CA ASN A 254 -1.30 -2.70 -6.37
C ASN A 254 0.16 -2.84 -5.92
N VAL A 255 1.11 -2.22 -6.65
CA VAL A 255 2.55 -2.33 -6.36
C VAL A 255 3.03 -1.14 -5.54
N TYR A 256 2.67 0.07 -5.97
CA TYR A 256 3.14 1.31 -5.35
C TYR A 256 2.11 1.89 -4.39
N GLY A 257 0.91 2.19 -4.88
CA GLY A 257 -0.15 2.85 -4.13
C GLY A 257 0.08 4.36 -3.96
N TYR A 258 1.09 4.94 -4.62
CA TYR A 258 1.45 6.34 -4.51
C TYR A 258 2.05 6.89 -5.81
N GLY A 259 1.96 8.21 -5.97
CA GLY A 259 2.57 8.97 -7.05
C GLY A 259 2.18 10.45 -6.98
N PHE A 260 2.58 11.20 -8.00
CA PHE A 260 2.31 12.63 -8.14
C PHE A 260 1.12 12.91 -9.06
N CYS A 261 0.92 14.21 -9.33
CA CYS A 261 -0.12 14.73 -10.19
C CYS A 261 -0.12 14.12 -11.60
N ASP A 262 1.06 13.93 -12.20
CA ASP A 262 1.18 13.33 -13.53
C ASP A 262 0.76 11.86 -13.53
N ASP A 263 1.16 11.10 -12.51
CA ASP A 263 0.73 9.71 -12.34
C ASP A 263 -0.80 9.61 -12.25
N CYS A 264 -1.39 10.44 -11.40
CA CYS A 264 -2.81 10.43 -11.12
C CYS A 264 -3.64 10.86 -12.34
N ALA A 265 -3.25 11.96 -12.99
CA ALA A 265 -3.91 12.47 -14.18
C ALA A 265 -3.78 11.49 -15.36
N THR A 266 -2.62 10.87 -15.53
CA THR A 266 -2.40 9.90 -16.60
C THR A 266 -3.21 8.62 -16.37
N ASN A 267 -3.24 8.08 -15.15
CA ASN A 267 -4.09 6.93 -14.80
C ASN A 267 -5.58 7.23 -14.98
N PHE A 268 -6.04 8.46 -14.67
CA PHE A 268 -7.40 8.89 -14.99
C PHE A 268 -7.66 8.80 -16.49
N ALA A 269 -6.78 9.39 -17.32
CA ALA A 269 -6.97 9.40 -18.76
C ALA A 269 -6.94 8.00 -19.37
N VAL A 270 -6.08 7.10 -18.86
CA VAL A 270 -6.03 5.68 -19.27
C VAL A 270 -7.36 4.99 -18.99
N LEU A 271 -7.87 5.09 -17.76
CA LEU A 271 -9.14 4.46 -17.37
C LEU A 271 -10.34 5.06 -18.10
N ALA A 272 -10.38 6.39 -18.26
CA ALA A 272 -11.45 7.09 -18.99
C ALA A 272 -11.51 6.64 -20.45
N ARG A 273 -10.35 6.61 -21.14
CA ARG A 273 -10.25 6.13 -22.53
C ARG A 273 -10.73 4.68 -22.65
N ARG A 274 -10.36 3.82 -21.70
CA ARG A 274 -10.80 2.41 -21.68
C ARG A 274 -12.30 2.26 -21.37
N ALA A 275 -12.88 3.19 -20.61
CA ALA A 275 -14.32 3.28 -20.37
C ALA A 275 -15.12 3.89 -21.55
N GLY A 276 -14.44 4.22 -22.66
CA GLY A 276 -15.04 4.82 -23.85
C GLY A 276 -15.21 6.34 -23.76
N VAL A 277 -14.69 6.99 -22.72
CA VAL A 277 -14.72 8.45 -22.57
C VAL A 277 -13.44 9.04 -23.17
N LYS A 278 -13.58 9.95 -24.14
CA LYS A 278 -12.41 10.65 -24.70
C LYS A 278 -11.74 11.46 -23.58
N SER A 279 -10.42 11.32 -23.42
CA SER A 279 -9.68 11.98 -22.33
C SER A 279 -8.25 12.36 -22.72
N ARG A 280 -7.75 13.45 -22.14
CA ARG A 280 -6.39 14.01 -22.30
C ARG A 280 -5.82 14.47 -20.96
N THR A 281 -4.54 14.78 -20.90
CA THR A 281 -3.92 15.46 -19.74
C THR A 281 -3.49 16.88 -20.11
N TRP A 282 -3.21 17.70 -19.10
CA TRP A 282 -2.67 19.05 -19.23
C TRP A 282 -1.45 19.21 -18.33
N GLY A 283 -0.36 19.75 -18.87
CA GLY A 283 0.71 20.31 -18.04
C GLY A 283 0.39 21.75 -17.68
N LEU A 284 0.44 22.09 -16.39
CA LEU A 284 0.08 23.38 -15.78
C LEU A 284 1.24 23.97 -14.95
N SER A 285 2.37 24.29 -15.58
CA SER A 285 3.53 24.91 -14.93
C SER A 285 3.93 24.27 -13.57
N GLY A 286 4.24 22.97 -13.60
CA GLY A 286 4.62 22.20 -12.39
C GLY A 286 3.49 21.36 -11.77
N HIS A 287 2.29 21.39 -12.37
CA HIS A 287 1.18 20.50 -12.03
C HIS A 287 0.64 19.79 -13.27
N VAL A 288 -0.01 18.64 -13.10
CA VAL A 288 -0.64 17.91 -14.22
C VAL A 288 -2.05 17.50 -13.83
N VAL A 289 -3.02 17.79 -14.69
CA VAL A 289 -4.43 17.43 -14.49
C VAL A 289 -4.98 16.69 -15.70
N ALA A 290 -6.14 16.04 -15.54
CA ALA A 290 -6.81 15.35 -16.62
C ALA A 290 -8.08 16.09 -17.07
N GLU A 291 -8.48 15.86 -18.31
CA GLU A 291 -9.80 16.23 -18.80
C GLU A 291 -10.50 15.06 -19.46
N ALA A 292 -11.83 15.01 -19.32
CA ALA A 292 -12.72 14.14 -20.07
C ALA A 292 -13.58 14.99 -21.02
N PHE A 293 -13.87 14.48 -22.22
CA PHE A 293 -14.71 15.14 -23.22
C PHE A 293 -16.07 14.46 -23.31
N TYR A 294 -17.11 15.17 -22.92
CA TYR A 294 -18.50 14.75 -23.02
C TYR A 294 -19.40 15.97 -23.26
N ASP A 295 -20.63 15.76 -23.74
CA ASP A 295 -21.59 16.83 -24.05
C ASP A 295 -21.01 17.99 -24.89
N GLY A 296 -20.07 17.66 -25.78
CA GLY A 296 -19.40 18.60 -26.68
C GLY A 296 -18.34 19.51 -26.05
N LYS A 297 -17.92 19.25 -24.80
CA LYS A 297 -16.97 20.10 -24.05
C LYS A 297 -15.94 19.27 -23.27
N TRP A 298 -14.85 19.93 -22.89
CA TRP A 298 -13.85 19.37 -21.98
C TRP A 298 -14.22 19.70 -20.53
N HIS A 299 -13.89 18.79 -19.62
CA HIS A 299 -14.21 18.87 -18.20
C HIS A 299 -13.01 18.39 -17.37
N MET A 300 -12.52 19.23 -16.46
CA MET A 300 -11.30 18.99 -15.68
C MET A 300 -11.55 18.12 -14.45
N PHE A 301 -10.67 17.15 -14.23
CA PHE A 301 -10.61 16.30 -13.06
C PHE A 301 -9.18 16.26 -12.50
N ASP A 302 -9.05 16.49 -11.20
CA ASP A 302 -7.78 16.44 -10.48
C ASP A 302 -7.89 15.43 -9.33
N PRO A 303 -7.47 14.17 -9.56
CA PRO A 303 -7.42 13.18 -8.49
C PRO A 303 -6.30 13.48 -7.47
N ASP A 304 -5.30 14.31 -7.83
CA ASP A 304 -4.15 14.62 -6.98
C ASP A 304 -4.50 15.62 -5.87
N HIS A 305 -5.16 16.72 -6.25
CA HIS A 305 -5.71 17.69 -5.30
C HIS A 305 -7.11 17.33 -4.82
N GLU A 306 -7.64 16.19 -5.27
CA GLU A 306 -8.97 15.69 -4.92
C GLU A 306 -10.11 16.68 -5.25
N VAL A 307 -10.04 17.31 -6.43
CA VAL A 307 -11.00 18.35 -6.86
C VAL A 307 -11.51 18.18 -8.28
N PHE A 308 -12.68 18.77 -8.50
CA PHE A 308 -13.20 19.25 -9.76
C PHE A 308 -14.01 20.52 -9.44
N TYR A 309 -14.14 21.44 -10.39
CA TYR A 309 -14.80 22.73 -10.15
C TYR A 309 -16.05 22.85 -11.02
N ARG A 310 -17.19 23.17 -10.41
CA ARG A 310 -18.43 23.44 -11.15
C ARG A 310 -18.66 24.94 -11.31
N ASN A 311 -19.03 25.34 -12.52
CA ASN A 311 -19.53 26.68 -12.82
C ASN A 311 -20.96 26.86 -12.30
N ASP A 312 -21.52 28.06 -12.48
CA ASP A 312 -22.84 28.41 -11.93
C ASP A 312 -24.01 27.65 -12.58
N LYS A 313 -23.76 27.00 -13.73
CA LYS A 313 -24.73 26.10 -14.37
C LYS A 313 -24.62 24.67 -13.85
N GLY A 314 -23.75 24.42 -12.87
CA GLY A 314 -23.48 23.09 -12.33
C GLY A 314 -22.63 22.22 -13.25
N VAL A 315 -22.03 22.75 -14.33
CA VAL A 315 -21.19 21.97 -15.25
C VAL A 315 -19.75 22.00 -14.76
N ILE A 316 -19.04 20.87 -14.83
CA ILE A 316 -17.61 20.82 -14.50
C ILE A 316 -16.84 21.67 -15.51
N ALA A 317 -16.04 22.62 -15.03
CA ALA A 317 -15.29 23.54 -15.89
C ALA A 317 -14.11 22.84 -16.58
N SER A 318 -13.74 23.28 -17.78
CA SER A 318 -12.49 22.89 -18.44
C SER A 318 -11.29 23.63 -17.84
N VAL A 319 -10.07 23.19 -18.16
CA VAL A 319 -8.84 23.93 -17.83
C VAL A 319 -8.88 25.34 -18.41
N GLU A 320 -9.36 25.48 -19.65
CA GLU A 320 -9.44 26.77 -20.34
C GLU A 320 -10.48 27.70 -19.68
N GLU A 321 -11.62 27.18 -19.25
CA GLU A 321 -12.62 27.93 -18.50
C GLU A 321 -12.07 28.38 -17.14
N LEU A 322 -11.35 27.50 -16.43
CA LEU A 322 -10.72 27.83 -15.14
C LEU A 322 -9.61 28.89 -15.27
N ALA A 323 -8.90 28.92 -16.39
CA ALA A 323 -7.93 29.97 -16.67
C ALA A 323 -8.59 31.35 -16.86
N GLN A 324 -9.82 31.39 -17.40
CA GLN A 324 -10.59 32.63 -17.58
C GLN A 324 -11.37 33.02 -16.32
N HIS A 325 -11.76 32.02 -15.52
CA HIS A 325 -12.61 32.13 -14.34
C HIS A 325 -11.95 31.53 -13.09
N PRO A 326 -10.78 32.06 -12.64
CA PRO A 326 -10.05 31.52 -11.49
C PRO A 326 -10.83 31.61 -10.18
N GLU A 327 -11.86 32.47 -10.11
CA GLU A 327 -12.77 32.56 -8.97
C GLU A 327 -13.51 31.25 -8.68
N LEU A 328 -13.65 30.37 -9.67
CA LEU A 328 -14.22 29.02 -9.49
C LEU A 328 -13.33 28.15 -8.59
N ILE A 329 -12.02 28.34 -8.65
CA ILE A 329 -11.02 27.64 -7.84
C ILE A 329 -10.98 28.23 -6.42
N THR A 330 -11.05 29.56 -6.31
CA THR A 330 -10.88 30.28 -5.04
C THR A 330 -12.17 30.45 -4.24
N LYS A 331 -13.21 29.66 -4.52
CA LYS A 331 -14.45 29.65 -3.71
C LYS A 331 -14.17 29.29 -2.25
N THR A 332 -13.16 28.47 -2.00
CA THR A 332 -12.60 28.18 -0.68
C THR A 332 -11.16 28.70 -0.60
N PRO A 333 -10.65 29.02 0.60
CA PRO A 333 -9.26 29.48 0.76
C PRO A 333 -8.23 28.36 0.56
N LEU A 334 -8.61 27.13 0.89
CA LEU A 334 -7.81 25.92 0.75
C LEU A 334 -8.55 24.89 -0.10
N ASP A 335 -7.80 24.06 -0.82
CA ASP A 335 -8.31 22.85 -1.46
C ASP A 335 -8.44 21.69 -0.45
N PRO A 336 -9.02 20.54 -0.84
CA PRO A 336 -9.24 19.40 0.05
C PRO A 336 -7.97 18.79 0.66
N ILE A 337 -6.82 18.94 0.01
CA ILE A 337 -5.53 18.45 0.53
C ILE A 337 -4.78 19.53 1.35
N GLY A 338 -5.37 20.72 1.50
CA GLY A 338 -4.87 21.81 2.34
C GLY A 338 -3.99 22.83 1.63
N SER A 339 -3.88 22.79 0.30
CA SER A 339 -3.10 23.77 -0.48
C SER A 339 -3.87 25.08 -0.65
N SER A 340 -3.15 26.21 -0.74
CA SER A 340 -3.78 27.51 -1.01
C SER A 340 -4.47 27.52 -2.37
N SER A 341 -5.78 27.73 -2.40
CA SER A 341 -6.54 27.79 -3.66
C SER A 341 -6.12 28.95 -4.55
N GLN A 342 -5.59 30.06 -3.98
CA GLN A 342 -4.99 31.12 -4.79
C GLN A 342 -3.69 30.66 -5.47
N ALA A 343 -2.89 29.80 -4.82
CA ALA A 343 -1.72 29.21 -5.44
C ALA A 343 -2.13 28.23 -6.55
N ILE A 344 -3.15 27.41 -6.33
CA ILE A 344 -3.70 26.51 -7.34
C ILE A 344 -4.22 27.30 -8.55
N ALA A 345 -5.01 28.36 -8.34
CA ALA A 345 -5.52 29.19 -9.42
C ALA A 345 -4.41 29.83 -10.29
N ARG A 346 -3.23 30.11 -9.71
CA ARG A 346 -2.08 30.61 -10.49
C ARG A 346 -1.61 29.60 -11.54
N LEU A 347 -1.62 28.31 -11.24
CA LEU A 347 -1.23 27.24 -12.18
C LEU A 347 -2.10 27.25 -13.45
N TYR A 348 -3.39 27.58 -13.32
CA TYR A 348 -4.32 27.67 -14.45
C TYR A 348 -4.19 28.98 -15.22
N THR A 349 -3.86 30.08 -14.54
CA THR A 349 -3.85 31.43 -15.12
C THR A 349 -2.52 31.83 -15.75
N THR A 350 -1.42 31.16 -15.41
CA THR A 350 -0.12 31.32 -16.09
C THR A 350 -0.09 30.50 -17.38
N THR A 351 -0.90 30.85 -18.38
CA THR A 351 -1.16 29.99 -19.55
C THR A 351 -0.03 29.89 -20.57
N ALA A 352 1.10 30.59 -20.38
CA ALA A 352 2.15 30.67 -21.40
C ALA A 352 2.79 29.30 -21.71
N ASP A 353 2.84 28.41 -20.71
CA ASP A 353 3.38 27.06 -20.77
C ASP A 353 2.34 25.97 -20.54
N ASN A 354 1.06 26.34 -20.34
CA ASN A 354 -0.02 25.38 -20.18
C ASN A 354 -0.38 24.75 -21.52
N GLN A 355 -0.26 23.43 -21.63
CA GLN A 355 -0.49 22.72 -22.89
C GLN A 355 -1.21 21.38 -22.67
N PRO A 356 -2.19 21.04 -23.52
CA PRO A 356 -2.78 19.72 -23.52
C PRO A 356 -1.79 18.68 -24.08
N SER A 357 -1.85 17.48 -23.52
CA SER A 357 -1.10 16.32 -23.95
C SER A 357 -2.05 15.16 -24.26
N GLU A 358 -2.02 14.72 -25.50
CA GLU A 358 -2.70 13.50 -25.98
C GLU A 358 -1.79 12.27 -25.88
N ARG A 359 -0.70 12.37 -25.09
CA ARG A 359 0.25 11.27 -24.89
C ARG A 359 -0.49 10.02 -24.43
N LYS A 360 -0.12 8.89 -25.03
CA LYS A 360 -0.54 7.55 -24.60
C LYS A 360 0.67 6.88 -23.95
N PRO A 361 0.65 6.64 -22.63
CA PRO A 361 1.75 5.95 -21.97
C PRO A 361 1.90 4.53 -22.51
N ALA A 362 3.13 4.03 -22.56
CA ALA A 362 3.44 2.67 -22.97
C ALA A 362 3.15 1.67 -21.83
N ILE A 363 1.87 1.36 -21.63
CA ILE A 363 1.40 0.43 -20.59
C ILE A 363 1.23 -1.00 -21.14
N LYS A 364 1.42 -2.00 -20.28
CA LYS A 364 1.41 -3.42 -20.67
C LYS A 364 0.06 -4.13 -20.49
N ASP A 365 -1.00 -3.37 -20.16
CA ASP A 365 -2.30 -3.89 -19.71
C ASP A 365 -2.11 -4.98 -18.64
N SER A 366 -1.37 -4.62 -17.59
CA SER A 366 -0.89 -5.56 -16.58
C SER A 366 -2.05 -6.28 -15.87
N GLN A 367 -1.77 -7.47 -15.34
CA GLN A 367 -2.69 -8.18 -14.46
C GLN A 367 -2.03 -8.45 -13.11
N LEU A 368 -2.79 -8.25 -12.03
CA LEU A 368 -2.42 -8.73 -10.70
C LEU A 368 -3.09 -10.07 -10.47
N ALA A 369 -2.35 -11.15 -10.70
CA ALA A 369 -2.86 -12.50 -10.55
C ALA A 369 -1.77 -13.44 -10.02
N PRO A 370 -1.52 -13.41 -8.68
CA PRO A 370 -0.50 -14.24 -8.05
C PRO A 370 -0.74 -15.73 -8.32
N THR A 371 0.31 -16.42 -8.77
CA THR A 371 0.28 -17.84 -9.09
C THR A 371 1.19 -18.61 -8.14
N LEU A 372 0.62 -19.51 -7.36
CA LEU A 372 1.32 -20.36 -6.40
C LEU A 372 1.47 -21.78 -6.97
N GLU A 373 2.71 -22.20 -7.14
CA GLU A 373 3.06 -23.58 -7.44
C GLU A 373 2.87 -24.48 -6.20
N PRO A 374 2.80 -25.80 -6.37
CA PRO A 374 2.76 -26.75 -5.26
C PRO A 374 3.86 -26.50 -4.21
N GLY A 375 3.45 -26.29 -2.96
CA GLY A 375 4.35 -26.05 -1.83
C GLY A 375 4.83 -24.60 -1.68
N ASP A 376 4.40 -23.68 -2.55
CA ASP A 376 4.70 -22.27 -2.39
C ASP A 376 4.09 -21.70 -1.11
N ARG A 377 4.86 -20.82 -0.46
CA ARG A 377 4.40 -20.00 0.66
C ARG A 377 4.63 -18.54 0.35
N LEU A 378 3.54 -17.80 0.24
CA LEU A 378 3.49 -16.37 0.05
C LEU A 378 3.09 -15.67 1.34
N GLU A 379 3.86 -14.67 1.73
CA GLU A 379 3.58 -13.84 2.90
C GLU A 379 3.53 -12.37 2.50
N PHE A 380 2.54 -11.64 2.99
CA PHE A 380 2.44 -10.19 2.92
C PHE A 380 2.56 -9.63 4.33
N ASP A 381 3.56 -8.79 4.55
CA ASP A 381 3.77 -8.05 5.80
C ASP A 381 3.24 -6.62 5.64
N PHE A 382 2.27 -6.27 6.47
CA PHE A 382 1.59 -4.97 6.49
C PHE A 382 2.24 -3.97 7.46
N SER A 383 3.27 -4.40 8.20
CA SER A 383 4.10 -3.48 8.98
C SER A 383 4.97 -2.60 8.08
N ALA A 384 5.63 -1.61 8.66
CA ALA A 384 6.46 -0.66 7.91
C ALA A 384 7.49 -1.40 7.05
N ALA A 385 7.46 -1.17 5.73
CA ALA A 385 8.39 -1.78 4.80
C ALA A 385 9.85 -1.43 5.15
N GLY A 386 10.69 -2.45 5.24
CA GLY A 386 12.14 -2.27 5.39
C GLY A 386 12.86 -1.98 4.06
N HIS A 387 12.20 -2.26 2.94
CA HIS A 387 12.75 -2.09 1.59
C HIS A 387 11.67 -1.54 0.65
N VAL A 388 12.06 -0.67 -0.27
CA VAL A 388 11.16 -0.16 -1.33
C VAL A 388 11.91 -0.10 -2.65
N HIS A 389 11.16 -0.25 -3.73
CA HIS A 389 11.62 0.04 -5.08
C HIS A 389 11.55 1.55 -5.31
N GLN A 390 12.71 2.17 -5.50
CA GLN A 390 12.83 3.59 -5.77
C GLN A 390 13.97 3.82 -6.75
N LYS A 391 13.63 4.19 -7.98
CA LYS A 391 14.57 4.51 -9.07
C LYS A 391 14.55 5.99 -9.43
N TYR A 392 13.49 6.70 -9.07
CA TYR A 392 13.37 8.14 -9.21
C TYR A 392 13.61 8.85 -7.88
N LEU A 393 14.17 10.06 -7.87
CA LEU A 393 14.36 10.90 -6.67
C LEU A 393 14.75 10.13 -5.40
N THR A 394 15.84 9.36 -5.46
CA THR A 394 16.26 8.40 -4.40
C THR A 394 16.58 9.04 -3.04
N GLU A 395 16.63 10.36 -2.98
CA GLU A 395 16.85 11.14 -1.74
C GLU A 395 15.55 11.44 -0.97
N ALA A 396 14.38 11.18 -1.57
CA ALA A 396 13.05 11.54 -1.05
C ALA A 396 12.61 10.84 0.25
N GLY A 397 13.41 9.95 0.82
CA GLY A 397 13.02 9.11 1.95
C GLY A 397 11.99 8.02 1.55
N PRO A 398 11.55 7.18 2.49
CA PRO A 398 10.61 6.10 2.20
C PRO A 398 9.19 6.64 1.97
N PRO A 399 8.38 5.98 1.11
CA PRO A 399 6.97 6.32 0.93
C PRO A 399 6.17 6.14 2.22
N PRO A 400 5.06 6.88 2.37
CA PRO A 400 4.26 6.87 3.59
C PRO A 400 3.64 5.51 3.88
N VAL A 401 3.32 4.75 2.82
CA VAL A 401 2.70 3.43 2.92
C VAL A 401 3.30 2.52 1.84
N ALA A 402 4.00 1.48 2.28
CA ALA A 402 4.47 0.39 1.45
C ALA A 402 4.56 -0.88 2.31
N GLY A 403 4.34 -2.04 1.68
CA GLY A 403 4.45 -3.34 2.31
C GLY A 403 5.53 -4.19 1.66
N ASN A 404 6.11 -5.11 2.43
CA ASN A 404 7.01 -6.11 1.88
C ASN A 404 6.36 -7.49 1.96
N GLY A 405 6.44 -8.24 0.87
CA GLY A 405 6.03 -9.62 0.85
C GLY A 405 7.19 -10.54 0.49
N THR A 406 7.05 -11.80 0.88
CA THR A 406 8.05 -12.85 0.65
C THR A 406 7.39 -14.05 -0.01
N LEU A 407 7.90 -14.44 -1.18
CA LEU A 407 7.55 -15.70 -1.84
C LEU A 407 8.66 -16.72 -1.61
N LYS A 408 8.30 -17.85 -1.00
CA LYS A 408 9.16 -19.03 -0.88
C LYS A 408 8.68 -20.11 -1.82
N ARG A 409 9.55 -20.59 -2.70
CA ARG A 409 9.27 -21.66 -3.65
C ARG A 409 10.29 -22.78 -3.53
N ARG A 410 9.83 -24.01 -3.74
CA ARG A 410 10.66 -25.22 -3.74
C ARG A 410 10.44 -26.01 -5.02
N ILE A 411 11.51 -26.19 -5.79
CA ILE A 411 11.52 -27.02 -6.99
C ILE A 411 12.28 -28.31 -6.67
N THR A 412 11.57 -29.45 -6.65
CA THR A 412 12.16 -30.79 -6.42
C THR A 412 12.26 -31.63 -7.69
N LYS A 413 11.63 -31.20 -8.78
CA LYS A 413 11.62 -31.91 -10.07
C LYS A 413 12.25 -31.03 -11.16
N LEU A 414 13.55 -30.75 -11.04
CA LEU A 414 14.26 -29.88 -11.98
C LEU A 414 14.21 -30.40 -13.44
N ALA A 415 13.99 -31.70 -13.65
CA ALA A 415 13.77 -32.26 -14.98
C ALA A 415 12.54 -31.68 -15.72
N ARG A 416 11.62 -31.01 -15.00
CA ARG A 416 10.47 -30.29 -15.58
C ARG A 416 10.81 -28.89 -16.08
N LEU A 417 11.98 -28.36 -15.71
CA LEU A 417 12.47 -27.08 -16.22
C LEU A 417 12.85 -27.22 -17.70
N ASN A 418 12.82 -26.11 -18.42
CA ASN A 418 13.15 -26.08 -19.84
C ASN A 418 14.60 -26.56 -20.06
N GLN A 419 14.82 -27.41 -21.06
CA GLN A 419 16.15 -27.94 -21.40
C GLN A 419 16.57 -27.42 -22.79
N PRO A 420 17.15 -26.22 -22.87
CA PRO A 420 17.60 -25.67 -24.15
C PRO A 420 18.77 -26.46 -24.73
N HIS A 421 19.56 -27.12 -23.87
CA HIS A 421 20.69 -27.96 -24.24
C HIS A 421 20.82 -29.12 -23.23
N PRO A 422 21.36 -30.30 -23.61
CA PRO A 422 21.54 -31.43 -22.69
C PRO A 422 22.12 -31.11 -21.30
N HIS A 423 23.07 -30.18 -21.23
CA HIS A 423 23.75 -29.78 -19.99
C HIS A 423 23.17 -28.52 -19.32
N GLN A 424 21.97 -28.07 -19.71
CA GLN A 424 21.36 -26.83 -19.22
C GLN A 424 19.92 -27.06 -18.74
N ARG A 425 19.53 -26.37 -17.67
CA ARG A 425 18.15 -26.24 -17.21
C ARG A 425 17.81 -24.78 -16.96
N ASP A 426 16.80 -24.29 -17.65
CA ASP A 426 16.33 -22.91 -17.56
C ASP A 426 15.01 -22.84 -16.78
N TRP A 427 15.01 -22.03 -15.72
CA TRP A 427 13.82 -21.66 -14.98
C TRP A 427 13.39 -20.24 -15.34
N HIS A 428 12.20 -20.11 -15.91
CA HIS A 428 11.56 -18.82 -16.12
C HIS A 428 10.66 -18.50 -14.93
N PHE A 429 11.03 -17.48 -14.16
CA PHE A 429 10.26 -16.99 -13.04
C PHE A 429 9.53 -15.69 -13.42
N THR A 430 8.25 -15.60 -13.05
CA THR A 430 7.44 -14.39 -13.18
C THR A 430 6.61 -14.17 -11.93
N TRP A 431 6.40 -12.89 -11.60
CA TRP A 431 5.70 -12.45 -10.41
C TRP A 431 4.95 -11.13 -10.68
N PRO A 432 3.74 -10.91 -10.12
CA PRO A 432 2.98 -9.70 -10.42
C PRO A 432 3.47 -8.46 -9.64
N TYR A 433 4.28 -8.64 -8.61
CA TYR A 433 4.86 -7.58 -7.78
C TYR A 433 6.35 -7.35 -8.08
N VAL A 434 6.83 -6.12 -7.87
CA VAL A 434 8.23 -5.78 -8.13
C VAL A 434 9.16 -6.46 -7.11
N LEU A 435 10.16 -7.18 -7.61
CA LEU A 435 11.17 -7.83 -6.80
C LEU A 435 12.16 -6.81 -6.25
N LEU A 436 12.48 -6.94 -4.98
CA LEU A 436 13.46 -6.13 -4.25
C LEU A 436 14.74 -6.91 -3.98
N LYS A 437 14.62 -8.20 -3.66
CA LYS A 437 15.72 -9.11 -3.31
C LYS A 437 15.40 -10.54 -3.74
N GLY A 438 16.43 -11.35 -3.89
CA GLY A 438 16.28 -12.76 -4.22
C GLY A 438 17.44 -13.61 -3.74
N GLY A 439 17.13 -14.68 -3.02
CA GLY A 439 18.10 -15.70 -2.62
C GLY A 439 17.70 -17.07 -3.15
N LEU A 440 18.68 -17.84 -3.61
CA LEU A 440 18.49 -19.24 -4.00
C LEU A 440 19.47 -20.14 -3.22
N GLU A 441 18.99 -21.32 -2.87
CA GLU A 441 19.78 -22.41 -2.28
C GLU A 441 19.50 -23.68 -3.09
N LEU A 442 20.52 -24.22 -3.75
CA LEU A 442 20.47 -25.49 -4.46
C LEU A 442 21.14 -26.55 -3.59
N LYS A 443 20.41 -27.62 -3.29
CA LYS A 443 20.96 -28.83 -2.68
C LYS A 443 21.45 -29.75 -3.79
N LEU A 444 22.75 -30.00 -3.81
CA LEU A 444 23.41 -30.90 -4.76
C LEU A 444 23.24 -32.35 -4.31
N ALA A 445 23.18 -33.27 -5.28
CA ALA A 445 23.24 -34.69 -4.99
C ALA A 445 24.66 -35.09 -4.55
N PRO A 446 24.82 -36.10 -3.68
CA PRO A 446 26.12 -36.49 -3.15
C PRO A 446 27.16 -36.77 -4.24
N GLY A 447 28.34 -36.17 -4.10
CA GLY A 447 29.47 -36.34 -5.02
C GLY A 447 29.34 -35.63 -6.38
N GLN A 448 28.30 -34.81 -6.58
CA GLN A 448 28.12 -34.04 -7.82
C GLN A 448 28.84 -32.69 -7.77
N SER A 449 29.27 -32.21 -8.93
CA SER A 449 29.86 -30.87 -9.06
C SER A 449 28.79 -29.79 -9.07
N ALA A 450 29.14 -28.61 -8.55
CA ALA A 450 28.23 -27.46 -8.57
C ALA A 450 28.01 -26.96 -10.01
N PRO A 451 26.77 -26.71 -10.43
CA PRO A 451 26.49 -26.07 -11.71
C PRO A 451 26.95 -24.61 -11.69
N MET A 452 27.27 -24.08 -12.87
CA MET A 452 27.35 -22.65 -13.10
C MET A 452 25.92 -22.08 -13.14
N LEU A 453 25.70 -20.97 -12.43
CA LEU A 453 24.43 -20.26 -12.44
C LEU A 453 24.57 -18.94 -13.21
N SER A 454 23.58 -18.64 -14.06
CA SER A 454 23.49 -17.35 -14.74
C SER A 454 22.04 -16.85 -14.78
N VAL A 455 21.87 -15.53 -14.84
CA VAL A 455 20.57 -14.87 -14.87
C VAL A 455 20.42 -14.04 -16.14
N SER A 456 19.18 -13.92 -16.63
CA SER A 456 18.83 -13.06 -17.76
C SER A 456 17.48 -12.40 -17.55
N SER A 457 17.33 -11.15 -17.99
CA SER A 457 16.03 -10.46 -18.01
C SER A 457 15.18 -10.81 -19.24
N ASN A 458 15.80 -11.33 -20.30
CA ASN A 458 15.16 -11.54 -21.60
C ASN A 458 15.35 -12.96 -22.17
N GLY A 459 16.12 -13.82 -21.50
CA GLY A 459 16.43 -15.19 -21.94
C GLY A 459 17.50 -15.27 -23.04
N ALA A 460 18.02 -14.14 -23.50
CA ALA A 460 19.01 -14.06 -24.58
C ALA A 460 20.40 -13.61 -24.09
N SER A 461 20.45 -12.63 -23.18
CA SER A 461 21.68 -12.08 -22.62
C SER A 461 21.87 -12.56 -21.19
N TRP A 462 22.91 -13.35 -20.94
CA TRP A 462 23.12 -14.04 -19.67
C TRP A 462 24.28 -13.42 -18.88
N THR A 463 24.05 -13.20 -17.59
CA THR A 463 25.05 -12.71 -16.63
C THR A 463 25.37 -13.82 -15.64
N PRO A 464 26.64 -14.28 -15.54
CA PRO A 464 27.05 -15.24 -14.53
C PRO A 464 26.77 -14.70 -13.12
N LEU A 465 26.36 -15.58 -12.22
CA LEU A 465 26.12 -15.25 -10.82
C LEU A 465 27.25 -15.76 -9.93
N GLU A 466 27.62 -14.97 -8.93
CA GLU A 466 28.54 -15.41 -7.89
C GLU A 466 27.84 -16.40 -6.96
N THR A 467 28.48 -17.56 -6.76
CA THR A 467 27.93 -18.64 -5.93
C THR A 467 28.87 -18.98 -4.79
N SER A 468 28.31 -19.31 -3.62
CA SER A 468 29.05 -19.86 -2.50
C SER A 468 28.63 -21.31 -2.27
N LEU A 469 29.61 -22.23 -2.30
CA LEU A 469 29.41 -23.65 -2.03
C LEU A 469 29.92 -23.96 -0.62
N LYS A 470 29.04 -24.50 0.22
CA LYS A 470 29.40 -25.07 1.53
C LYS A 470 28.76 -26.45 1.65
N GLU A 471 29.60 -27.47 1.81
CA GLU A 471 29.16 -28.87 1.75
C GLU A 471 28.41 -29.13 0.43
N GLU A 472 27.20 -29.67 0.47
CA GLU A 472 26.35 -29.97 -0.70
C GLU A 472 25.35 -28.85 -1.00
N LYS A 473 25.60 -27.63 -0.51
CA LYS A 473 24.69 -26.49 -0.66
C LYS A 473 25.34 -25.36 -1.43
N LEU A 474 24.79 -25.08 -2.61
CA LEU A 474 25.17 -23.95 -3.44
C LEU A 474 24.19 -22.80 -3.20
N THR A 475 24.68 -21.68 -2.71
CA THR A 475 23.88 -20.47 -2.45
C THR A 475 24.23 -19.35 -3.41
N VAL A 476 23.23 -18.56 -3.78
CA VAL A 476 23.39 -17.40 -4.67
C VAL A 476 22.41 -16.30 -4.29
N SER A 477 22.85 -15.06 -4.45
CA SER A 477 22.01 -13.86 -4.29
C SER A 477 21.81 -13.17 -5.64
N LEU A 478 20.58 -12.73 -5.89
CA LEU A 478 20.19 -11.91 -7.03
C LEU A 478 20.15 -10.42 -6.69
N ASP A 479 20.43 -10.03 -5.45
CA ASP A 479 20.20 -8.67 -4.95
C ASP A 479 20.98 -7.61 -5.74
N ALA A 480 22.26 -7.88 -6.02
CA ALA A 480 23.09 -6.98 -6.82
C ALA A 480 22.55 -6.84 -8.25
N TRP A 481 22.14 -7.96 -8.86
CA TRP A 481 21.58 -7.97 -10.21
C TRP A 481 20.25 -7.23 -10.29
N ILE A 482 19.32 -7.49 -9.35
CA ILE A 482 18.03 -6.78 -9.25
C ILE A 482 18.26 -5.28 -9.09
N LYS A 483 19.16 -4.88 -8.18
CA LYS A 483 19.47 -3.47 -7.92
C LYS A 483 20.03 -2.75 -9.15
N GLN A 484 20.81 -3.44 -9.98
CA GLN A 484 21.43 -2.87 -11.18
C GLN A 484 20.45 -2.74 -12.37
N GLN A 485 19.29 -3.40 -12.34
CA GLN A 485 18.35 -3.29 -13.46
C GLN A 485 17.85 -1.84 -13.61
N PRO A 486 17.71 -1.34 -14.85
CA PRO A 486 17.29 0.04 -15.11
C PRO A 486 15.80 0.28 -14.85
N THR A 487 15.01 -0.79 -14.69
CA THR A 487 13.56 -0.76 -14.47
C THR A 487 13.19 -1.83 -13.46
N ALA A 488 11.99 -1.74 -12.88
CA ALA A 488 11.40 -2.75 -12.01
C ALA A 488 11.48 -4.18 -12.57
N VAL A 489 11.85 -5.12 -11.70
CA VAL A 489 12.01 -6.54 -12.04
C VAL A 489 10.78 -7.30 -11.58
N TYR A 490 10.05 -7.89 -12.53
CA TYR A 490 8.88 -8.76 -12.27
C TYR A 490 9.15 -10.23 -12.58
N GLY A 491 10.31 -10.53 -13.15
CA GLY A 491 10.65 -11.86 -13.60
C GLY A 491 12.05 -11.91 -14.17
N PHE A 492 12.56 -13.11 -14.31
CA PHE A 492 13.88 -13.40 -14.85
C PHE A 492 13.95 -14.84 -15.32
N TYR A 493 14.98 -15.13 -16.09
CA TYR A 493 15.40 -16.48 -16.44
C TYR A 493 16.63 -16.82 -15.63
N LEU A 494 16.65 -18.00 -15.02
CA LEU A 494 17.80 -18.57 -14.34
C LEU A 494 18.24 -19.81 -15.11
N ARG A 495 19.52 -19.89 -15.45
CA ARG A 495 20.13 -21.07 -16.07
C ARG A 495 21.03 -21.76 -15.08
N CYS A 496 20.80 -23.06 -14.91
CA CYS A 496 21.74 -23.99 -14.31
C CYS A 496 22.47 -24.72 -15.42
N GLU A 497 23.80 -24.76 -15.37
CA GLU A 497 24.63 -25.37 -16.40
C GLU A 497 25.74 -26.20 -15.77
N ASN A 498 25.80 -27.50 -16.09
CA ASN A 498 26.90 -28.34 -15.63
C ASN A 498 28.06 -28.30 -16.63
N THR A 499 29.27 -28.03 -16.16
CA THR A 499 30.47 -27.94 -17.01
C THR A 499 30.99 -29.31 -17.47
N ASN A 500 30.56 -30.40 -16.83
CA ASN A 500 30.93 -31.77 -17.20
C ASN A 500 30.09 -32.35 -18.35
N GLY A 501 29.08 -31.62 -18.84
CA GLY A 501 28.20 -32.04 -19.92
C GLY A 501 26.95 -32.83 -19.49
N ASP A 502 26.80 -33.13 -18.21
CA ASP A 502 25.63 -33.85 -17.68
C ASP A 502 24.43 -32.92 -17.49
N ASP A 503 23.24 -33.49 -17.43
CA ASP A 503 22.02 -32.74 -17.14
C ASP A 503 22.00 -32.21 -15.68
N PRO A 504 21.82 -30.90 -15.44
CA PRO A 504 21.68 -30.33 -14.10
C PRO A 504 20.57 -30.96 -13.25
N ALA A 505 19.53 -31.53 -13.88
CA ALA A 505 18.47 -32.23 -13.16
C ALA A 505 18.95 -33.51 -12.45
N GLY A 506 20.10 -34.07 -12.85
CA GLY A 506 20.74 -35.19 -12.16
C GLY A 506 21.68 -34.76 -11.02
N SER A 507 22.19 -33.52 -11.04
CA SER A 507 23.13 -33.01 -10.04
C SER A 507 22.46 -32.22 -8.92
N ILE A 508 21.24 -31.75 -9.10
CA ILE A 508 20.51 -30.91 -8.14
C ILE A 508 19.26 -31.65 -7.65
N GLU A 509 19.23 -31.99 -6.36
CA GLU A 509 18.06 -32.64 -5.73
C GLU A 509 16.91 -31.65 -5.52
N GLN A 510 17.25 -30.41 -5.19
CA GLN A 510 16.27 -29.40 -4.78
C GLN A 510 16.80 -27.99 -5.00
N LEU A 511 15.95 -27.10 -5.49
CA LEU A 511 16.18 -25.66 -5.53
C LEU A 511 15.15 -24.97 -4.63
N ASN A 512 15.61 -24.28 -3.59
CA ASN A 512 14.81 -23.38 -2.76
C ASN A 512 15.05 -21.94 -3.21
N SER A 513 13.99 -21.14 -3.27
CA SER A 513 14.10 -19.71 -3.51
C SER A 513 13.32 -18.92 -2.48
N GLU A 514 13.81 -17.73 -2.16
CA GLU A 514 13.12 -16.72 -1.38
C GLU A 514 13.24 -15.38 -2.10
N PHE A 515 12.10 -14.79 -2.46
CA PHE A 515 12.03 -13.49 -3.12
C PHE A 515 11.29 -12.49 -2.25
N LEU A 516 11.93 -11.35 -2.00
CA LEU A 516 11.30 -10.20 -1.36
C LEU A 516 10.71 -9.30 -2.45
N PHE A 517 9.49 -8.84 -2.29
CA PHE A 517 8.82 -7.93 -3.23
C PHE A 517 8.08 -6.80 -2.51
N GLN A 518 7.80 -5.71 -3.23
CA GLN A 518 6.97 -4.62 -2.74
C GLN A 518 5.51 -4.81 -3.16
N PHE A 519 4.58 -4.48 -2.27
CA PHE A 519 3.16 -4.32 -2.60
C PHE A 519 2.59 -3.07 -1.94
N ALA A 520 1.41 -2.63 -2.39
CA ALA A 520 0.64 -1.56 -1.77
C ALA A 520 -0.33 -2.14 -0.71
N PRO A 521 -0.13 -1.88 0.60
CA PRO A 521 -1.00 -2.40 1.66
C PRO A 521 -2.48 -2.06 1.49
N ARG A 522 -2.79 -0.86 0.96
CA ARG A 522 -4.18 -0.45 0.72
C ARG A 522 -4.90 -1.36 -0.28
N ALA A 523 -4.19 -1.88 -1.29
CA ALA A 523 -4.74 -2.70 -2.36
C ALA A 523 -5.03 -4.16 -1.96
N LEU A 524 -4.49 -4.63 -0.83
CA LEU A 524 -4.67 -5.99 -0.36
C LEU A 524 -5.54 -6.03 0.89
N ALA A 525 -6.77 -6.50 0.73
CA ALA A 525 -7.77 -6.49 1.81
C ALA A 525 -7.28 -7.24 3.06
N HIS A 526 -7.48 -6.64 4.23
CA HIS A 526 -7.16 -7.22 5.54
C HIS A 526 -8.18 -6.79 6.61
N MET A 527 -8.05 -7.26 7.84
CA MET A 527 -8.94 -6.88 8.94
C MET A 527 -8.98 -5.36 9.14
N GLN A 528 -10.18 -4.85 9.36
CA GLN A 528 -10.51 -3.47 9.70
C GLN A 528 -11.52 -3.45 10.84
N ASN A 529 -11.92 -2.26 11.29
CA ASN A 529 -12.92 -2.10 12.34
C ASN A 529 -14.30 -2.65 11.95
N ALA A 530 -14.64 -2.63 10.65
CA ALA A 530 -15.92 -3.12 10.15
C ALA A 530 -15.80 -3.69 8.72
N ASN A 531 -16.85 -4.36 8.25
CA ASN A 531 -16.94 -4.95 6.91
C ASN A 531 -15.85 -6.00 6.64
N ASN A 532 -15.63 -6.91 7.59
CA ASN A 532 -14.62 -7.98 7.48
C ASN A 532 -15.14 -9.20 6.72
N HIS A 533 -15.64 -8.97 5.51
CA HIS A 533 -16.10 -9.98 4.57
C HIS A 533 -15.16 -10.01 3.36
N PHE A 534 -14.51 -11.14 3.10
CA PHE A 534 -13.50 -11.30 2.07
C PHE A 534 -13.92 -12.35 1.05
N GLU A 535 -13.70 -12.07 -0.22
CA GLU A 535 -13.95 -12.98 -1.33
C GLU A 535 -12.60 -13.53 -1.79
N MET A 536 -12.47 -14.85 -1.81
CA MET A 536 -11.33 -15.56 -2.39
C MET A 536 -11.78 -16.33 -3.63
N LYS A 537 -11.06 -16.14 -4.74
CA LYS A 537 -11.16 -17.00 -5.92
C LYS A 537 -9.87 -17.80 -6.11
N ILE A 538 -10.00 -19.10 -6.33
CA ILE A 538 -8.91 -20.05 -6.58
C ILE A 538 -9.16 -20.68 -7.96
N SER A 539 -8.20 -20.55 -8.87
CA SER A 539 -8.29 -21.09 -10.23
C SER A 539 -7.07 -21.94 -10.58
N PRO A 540 -7.23 -23.23 -10.94
CA PRO A 540 -8.47 -24.02 -10.86
C PRO A 540 -8.84 -24.32 -9.39
N PRO A 541 -10.08 -24.73 -9.08
CA PRO A 541 -10.44 -25.21 -7.74
C PRO A 541 -9.55 -26.37 -7.32
N LEU A 542 -9.25 -26.46 -6.03
CA LEU A 542 -8.43 -27.53 -5.47
C LEU A 542 -9.28 -28.76 -5.13
N PRO A 543 -8.73 -29.98 -5.21
CA PRO A 543 -9.43 -31.20 -4.81
C PRO A 543 -9.91 -31.14 -3.36
N THR A 544 -11.15 -31.57 -3.09
CA THR A 544 -11.73 -31.54 -1.75
C THR A 544 -10.98 -32.43 -0.75
N GLU A 545 -10.36 -33.52 -1.21
CA GLU A 545 -9.52 -34.43 -0.41
C GLU A 545 -8.07 -33.92 -0.26
N GLY A 546 -7.71 -32.82 -0.93
CA GLY A 546 -6.39 -32.21 -0.88
C GLY A 546 -6.14 -31.41 0.41
N LYS A 547 -4.88 -31.02 0.63
CA LYS A 547 -4.50 -30.17 1.77
C LYS A 547 -4.88 -28.69 1.57
N GLY A 548 -5.33 -28.32 0.37
CA GLY A 548 -5.89 -27.02 0.03
C GLY A 548 -4.93 -25.85 0.07
N LEU A 549 -5.51 -24.66 -0.05
CA LEU A 549 -4.84 -23.39 0.21
C LEU A 549 -4.97 -23.06 1.69
N ALA A 550 -3.87 -23.12 2.44
CA ALA A 550 -3.86 -22.65 3.82
C ALA A 550 -3.72 -21.12 3.85
N VAL A 551 -4.60 -20.47 4.60
CA VAL A 551 -4.61 -19.03 4.79
C VAL A 551 -4.37 -18.72 6.26
N GLN A 552 -3.48 -17.75 6.54
CA GLN A 552 -3.28 -17.20 7.87
C GLN A 552 -3.43 -15.68 7.83
N MET A 553 -4.19 -15.13 8.78
CA MET A 553 -4.25 -13.68 9.01
C MET A 553 -3.80 -13.37 10.43
N VAL A 554 -3.07 -12.28 10.60
CA VAL A 554 -2.64 -11.75 11.92
C VAL A 554 -2.86 -10.25 11.94
N TRP A 555 -3.45 -9.74 13.02
CA TRP A 555 -3.69 -8.31 13.24
C TRP A 555 -3.58 -7.96 14.72
N LYS A 556 -3.38 -6.68 15.02
CA LYS A 556 -3.48 -6.13 16.37
C LYS A 556 -4.83 -5.44 16.55
N GLU A 557 -5.37 -5.57 17.75
CA GLU A 557 -6.43 -4.71 18.26
C GLU A 557 -5.82 -3.87 19.38
N ILE A 558 -5.79 -2.56 19.15
CA ILE A 558 -5.30 -1.53 20.07
C ILE A 558 -6.52 -0.76 20.56
N GLU A 559 -6.50 -0.30 21.82
CA GLU A 559 -7.60 0.47 22.41
C GLU A 559 -7.77 1.86 21.79
#